data_AF-A0A1H8W9I4-F1
#
_entry.id   AF-A0A1H8W9I4-F1
#
_cell.length_a   1.000
_cell.length_b   1.000
_cell.length_c   1.000
_cell.angle_alpha   90.00
_cell.angle_beta   90.00
_cell.angle_gamma   90.00
#
_symmetry.space_group_name_H-M   'P 1'
#
loop_
_entity.id
_entity.type
_entity.pdbx_description
1 polymer ?
#
loop_
_entity_poly.entity_id
_entity_poly.type
_entity_poly.pdbx_seq_one_letter_code
_entity_poly.pdbx_strand_id
1 'polypeptide(L)'
;MSEIDEAVPPGRVVGALEVLLQTPPFLRSPKLARFLRFVVEEELAGRGATIKAYTIATQALGRGPDFDPSLDPSVRVEAGRLRRALEDVYARHAGGIDVRLAIPVGGYRPRFIALDAAPALAEMAPDPDPDPEPDDVPPPVMVRQRPTGGISPRGETMIIALLAGILLVLCIDLALTVSARFAPDPAPTRELAVRRQ
;
A
#
# COMPACT_ATOMS: atom_id res chain seq x y z
N MET A 1 3.49 34.92 -13.00
CA MET A 1 3.96 33.73 -12.25
C MET A 1 2.77 33.17 -11.47
N SER A 2 2.00 32.30 -12.12
CA SER A 2 0.97 31.44 -11.52
C SER A 2 0.79 30.32 -12.54
N GLU A 3 1.62 29.28 -12.41
CA GLU A 3 1.24 27.98 -12.96
C GLU A 3 -0.05 27.63 -12.23
N ILE A 4 -1.15 27.55 -12.98
CA ILE A 4 -2.39 26.99 -12.48
C ILE A 4 -2.02 25.55 -12.14
N ASP A 5 -2.05 25.22 -10.85
CA ASP A 5 -2.02 23.85 -10.36
C ASP A 5 -3.26 23.16 -10.94
N GLU A 6 -3.12 22.64 -12.16
CA GLU A 6 -4.20 22.05 -12.93
C GLU A 6 -4.64 20.77 -12.23
N ALA A 7 -5.62 20.92 -11.34
CA ALA A 7 -6.22 19.82 -10.62
C ALA A 7 -6.69 18.75 -11.62
N VAL A 8 -6.22 17.52 -11.44
CA VAL A 8 -6.56 16.40 -12.32
C VAL A 8 -8.08 16.28 -12.44
N PRO A 9 -8.65 16.33 -13.67
CA PRO A 9 -10.10 16.24 -13.85
C PRO A 9 -10.67 14.94 -13.25
N PRO A 10 -11.81 14.99 -12.54
CA PRO A 10 -12.42 13.80 -11.91
C PRO A 10 -12.61 12.62 -12.86
N GLY A 11 -12.97 12.89 -14.13
CA GLY A 11 -13.16 11.85 -15.14
C GLY A 11 -11.89 11.03 -15.43
N ARG A 12 -10.70 11.67 -15.40
CA ARG A 12 -9.42 10.95 -15.57
C ARG A 12 -9.10 10.08 -14.37
N VAL A 13 -9.41 10.56 -13.16
CA VAL A 13 -9.25 9.77 -11.92
C VAL A 13 -10.15 8.54 -11.94
N VAL A 14 -11.40 8.68 -12.38
CA VAL A 14 -12.34 7.55 -12.52
C VAL A 14 -11.83 6.55 -13.57
N GLY A 15 -11.34 7.03 -14.72
CA GLY A 15 -10.74 6.16 -15.74
C GLY A 15 -9.55 5.37 -15.22
N ALA A 16 -8.61 6.04 -14.55
CA ALA A 16 -7.45 5.40 -13.94
C ALA A 16 -7.84 4.39 -12.84
N LEU A 17 -8.85 4.71 -12.01
CA LEU A 17 -9.37 3.79 -11.02
C LEU A 17 -9.90 2.50 -11.66
N GLU A 18 -10.72 2.61 -12.70
CA GLU A 18 -11.29 1.44 -13.37
C GLU A 18 -10.20 0.57 -14.01
N VAL A 19 -9.18 1.17 -14.64
CA VAL A 19 -8.02 0.42 -15.14
C VAL A 19 -7.28 -0.30 -14.01
N LEU A 20 -6.98 0.39 -12.90
CA LEU A 20 -6.29 -0.21 -11.76
C LEU A 20 -7.06 -1.40 -11.17
N LEU A 21 -8.37 -1.30 -11.06
CA LEU A 21 -9.22 -2.36 -10.49
C LEU A 21 -9.24 -3.63 -11.36
N GLN A 22 -8.88 -3.54 -12.64
CA GLN A 22 -8.73 -4.67 -13.56
C GLN A 22 -7.30 -5.24 -13.60
N THR A 23 -6.36 -4.72 -12.81
CA THR A 23 -5.00 -5.26 -12.76
C THR A 23 -4.84 -6.41 -11.75
N PRO A 24 -3.84 -7.32 -11.93
CA PRO A 24 -3.75 -8.54 -11.14
C PRO A 24 -3.76 -8.38 -9.61
N PRO A 25 -3.08 -7.38 -9.01
CA PRO A 25 -3.12 -7.19 -7.55
C PRO A 25 -4.52 -6.91 -7.00
N PHE A 26 -5.36 -6.21 -7.76
CA PHE A 26 -6.71 -5.83 -7.35
C PHE A 26 -7.74 -6.91 -7.70
N LEU A 27 -7.59 -7.60 -8.84
CA LEU A 27 -8.42 -8.77 -9.18
C LEU A 27 -8.25 -9.91 -8.17
N ARG A 28 -7.03 -10.13 -7.67
CA ARG A 28 -6.73 -11.18 -6.67
C ARG A 28 -7.18 -10.83 -5.26
N SER A 29 -7.48 -9.55 -5.00
CA SER A 29 -7.85 -9.07 -3.67
C SER A 29 -9.04 -8.12 -3.72
N PRO A 30 -10.28 -8.66 -3.64
CA PRO A 30 -11.49 -7.86 -3.56
C PRO A 30 -11.46 -6.84 -2.41
N LYS A 31 -10.76 -7.18 -1.32
CA LYS A 31 -10.58 -6.30 -0.16
C LYS A 31 -9.75 -5.05 -0.51
N LEU A 32 -8.65 -5.20 -1.25
CA LEU A 32 -7.84 -4.07 -1.70
C LEU A 32 -8.59 -3.24 -2.75
N ALA A 33 -9.33 -3.89 -3.63
CA ALA A 33 -10.20 -3.22 -4.59
C ALA A 33 -11.25 -2.34 -3.91
N ARG A 34 -11.95 -2.86 -2.88
CA ARG A 34 -12.91 -2.09 -2.08
C ARG A 34 -12.26 -0.93 -1.33
N PHE A 35 -11.08 -1.14 -0.76
CA PHE A 35 -10.32 -0.06 -0.11
C PHE A 35 -10.02 1.06 -1.11
N LEU A 36 -9.37 0.74 -2.23
CA LEU A 36 -8.98 1.72 -3.24
C LEU A 36 -10.20 2.48 -3.78
N ARG A 37 -11.25 1.75 -4.14
CA ARG A 37 -12.51 2.34 -4.62
C ARG A 37 -13.08 3.34 -3.62
N PHE A 38 -13.22 2.93 -2.35
CA PHE A 38 -13.77 3.78 -1.29
C PHE A 38 -12.99 5.08 -1.14
N VAL A 39 -11.66 5.03 -1.04
CA VAL A 39 -10.88 6.26 -0.80
C VAL A 39 -10.88 7.21 -1.99
N VAL A 40 -10.94 6.68 -3.22
CA VAL A 40 -11.01 7.51 -4.42
C VAL A 40 -12.40 8.13 -4.56
N GLU A 41 -13.46 7.35 -4.38
CA GLU A 41 -14.84 7.85 -4.47
C GLU A 41 -15.14 8.91 -3.39
N GLU A 42 -14.69 8.71 -2.15
CA GLU A 42 -14.84 9.72 -1.09
C GLU A 42 -14.06 11.01 -1.39
N GLU A 43 -12.85 10.90 -1.95
CA GLU A 43 -12.07 12.07 -2.33
C GLU A 43 -12.74 12.86 -3.47
N LEU A 44 -13.18 12.15 -4.52
CA LEU A 44 -13.88 12.76 -5.66
C LEU A 44 -15.23 13.36 -5.27
N ALA A 45 -15.88 12.82 -4.23
CA ALA A 45 -17.11 13.36 -3.68
C ALA A 45 -16.89 14.55 -2.71
N GLY A 46 -15.66 15.06 -2.58
CA GLY A 46 -15.32 16.16 -1.68
C GLY A 46 -15.32 15.79 -0.20
N ARG A 47 -15.41 14.50 0.12
CA ARG A 47 -15.43 13.96 1.49
C ARG A 47 -14.06 13.46 1.95
N GLY A 48 -12.96 13.88 1.32
CA GLY A 48 -11.60 13.47 1.67
C GLY A 48 -11.24 13.55 3.16
N ALA A 49 -11.81 14.50 3.90
CA ALA A 49 -11.61 14.66 5.34
C ALA A 49 -12.24 13.54 6.21
N THR A 50 -13.21 12.79 5.66
CA THR A 50 -13.85 11.65 6.31
C THR A 50 -13.03 10.38 6.18
N ILE A 51 -12.03 10.33 5.28
CA ILE A 51 -11.20 9.16 4.99
C ILE A 51 -10.24 8.89 6.16
N LYS A 52 -10.75 8.18 7.17
CA LYS A 52 -10.08 7.84 8.43
C LYS A 52 -10.12 6.33 8.62
N ALA A 53 -9.31 5.83 9.55
CA ALA A 53 -9.24 4.38 9.80
C ALA A 53 -10.62 3.77 10.10
N TYR A 54 -11.41 4.44 10.96
CA TYR A 54 -12.75 3.97 11.33
C TYR A 54 -13.72 3.88 10.14
N THR A 55 -13.78 4.91 9.30
CA THR A 55 -14.70 4.95 8.15
C THR A 55 -14.29 3.94 7.08
N ILE A 56 -12.99 3.78 6.83
CA ILE A 56 -12.49 2.73 5.93
C ILE A 56 -12.84 1.34 6.47
N ALA A 57 -12.64 1.10 7.77
CA ALA A 57 -12.92 -0.19 8.38
C ALA A 57 -14.38 -0.59 8.21
N THR A 58 -15.29 0.32 8.54
CA THR A 58 -16.73 0.06 8.57
C THR A 58 -17.34 0.06 7.17
N GLN A 59 -16.95 0.99 6.30
CA GLN A 59 -17.60 1.18 5.00
C GLN A 59 -16.93 0.39 3.86
N ALA A 60 -15.60 0.20 3.90
CA ALA A 60 -14.88 -0.50 2.84
C ALA A 60 -14.53 -1.95 3.22
N LEU A 61 -14.07 -2.16 4.45
CA LEU A 61 -13.51 -3.45 4.91
C LEU A 61 -14.48 -4.32 5.70
N GLY A 62 -15.73 -3.87 5.92
CA GLY A 62 -16.79 -4.66 6.54
C GLY A 62 -16.61 -4.93 8.04
N ARG A 63 -15.91 -4.06 8.76
CA ARG A 63 -15.82 -4.15 10.22
C ARG A 63 -17.08 -3.60 10.88
N GLY A 64 -17.42 -4.14 12.06
CA GLY A 64 -18.54 -3.68 12.86
C GLY A 64 -18.30 -2.32 13.53
N PRO A 65 -19.34 -1.74 14.16
CA PRO A 65 -19.26 -0.42 14.79
C PRO A 65 -18.29 -0.36 15.99
N ASP A 66 -18.00 -1.51 16.62
CA ASP A 66 -17.08 -1.64 17.77
C ASP A 66 -15.60 -1.59 17.37
N PHE A 67 -15.29 -1.30 16.10
CA PHE A 67 -13.91 -1.19 15.63
C PHE A 67 -13.19 0.00 16.26
N ASP A 68 -12.09 -0.27 16.97
CA ASP A 68 -11.16 0.74 17.49
C ASP A 68 -9.84 0.74 16.68
N PRO A 69 -9.54 1.82 15.93
CA PRO A 69 -8.26 1.97 15.22
C PRO A 69 -7.01 1.86 16.10
N SER A 70 -7.12 2.15 17.39
CA SER A 70 -6.00 2.12 18.35
C SER A 70 -5.60 0.70 18.69
N LEU A 71 -6.61 -0.19 18.78
CA LEU A 71 -6.44 -1.58 19.19
C LEU A 71 -6.33 -2.54 17.99
N ASP A 72 -6.94 -2.20 16.85
CA ASP A 72 -6.93 -3.04 15.64
C ASP A 72 -6.10 -2.38 14.50
N PRO A 73 -4.91 -2.92 14.17
CA PRO A 73 -4.05 -2.37 13.13
C PRO A 73 -4.48 -2.73 11.71
N SER A 74 -5.57 -3.47 11.51
CA SER A 74 -5.93 -4.05 10.20
C SER A 74 -6.03 -3.02 9.08
N VAL A 75 -6.60 -1.83 9.33
CA VAL A 75 -6.66 -0.77 8.30
C VAL A 75 -5.27 -0.25 7.95
N ARG A 76 -4.37 -0.10 8.94
CA ARG A 76 -2.98 0.30 8.70
C ARG A 76 -2.23 -0.76 7.89
N VAL A 77 -2.46 -2.04 8.20
CA VAL A 77 -1.87 -3.17 7.46
C VAL A 77 -2.37 -3.18 6.02
N GLU A 78 -3.67 -3.03 5.80
CA GLU A 78 -4.22 -3.01 4.44
C GLU A 78 -3.81 -1.77 3.66
N ALA A 79 -3.68 -0.61 4.29
CA ALA A 79 -3.11 0.57 3.63
C ALA A 79 -1.65 0.31 3.19
N GLY A 80 -0.87 -0.42 3.98
CA GLY A 80 0.47 -0.87 3.58
C GLY A 80 0.44 -1.79 2.36
N ARG A 81 -0.47 -2.76 2.34
CA ARG A 81 -0.65 -3.66 1.19
C ARG A 81 -1.15 -2.92 -0.05
N LEU A 82 -2.05 -1.96 0.10
CA LEU A 82 -2.53 -1.11 -0.98
C LEU A 82 -1.40 -0.30 -1.62
N ARG A 83 -0.53 0.33 -0.81
CA ARG A 83 0.63 1.06 -1.34
C ARG A 83 1.54 0.16 -2.17
N ARG A 84 1.88 -1.03 -1.66
CA ARG A 84 2.69 -2.02 -2.40
C ARG A 84 2.00 -2.50 -3.66
N ALA A 85 0.68 -2.71 -3.62
CA ALA A 85 -0.08 -3.11 -4.80
C ALA A 85 -0.06 -2.01 -5.88
N LEU A 86 -0.22 -0.74 -5.49
CA LEU A 86 -0.11 0.38 -6.42
C LEU A 86 1.30 0.47 -7.02
N GLU A 87 2.35 0.38 -6.20
CA GLU A 87 3.73 0.33 -6.66
C GLU A 87 3.94 -0.80 -7.68
N ASP A 88 3.40 -1.99 -7.40
CA ASP A 88 3.49 -3.14 -8.29
C ASP A 88 2.82 -2.93 -9.65
N VAL A 89 1.63 -2.32 -9.62
CA VAL A 89 0.89 -2.00 -10.85
C VAL A 89 1.64 -0.96 -11.66
N TYR A 90 2.14 0.12 -11.07
CA TYR A 90 2.92 1.10 -11.81
C TYR A 90 4.29 0.58 -12.29
N ALA A 91 4.85 -0.43 -11.63
CA ALA A 91 6.10 -1.05 -12.08
C ALA A 91 5.91 -2.00 -13.27
N ARG A 92 4.77 -2.69 -13.36
CA ARG A 92 4.57 -3.80 -14.32
C ARG A 92 3.42 -3.63 -15.31
N HIS A 93 2.47 -2.74 -15.02
CA HIS A 93 1.21 -2.57 -15.75
C HIS A 93 0.82 -1.08 -15.89
N ALA A 94 1.80 -0.18 -16.04
CA ALA A 94 1.54 1.26 -16.15
C ALA A 94 0.86 1.68 -17.47
N GLY A 95 0.84 0.80 -18.48
CA GLY A 95 0.24 1.09 -19.78
C GLY A 95 -1.25 1.40 -19.65
N GLY A 96 -1.68 2.51 -20.25
CA GLY A 96 -3.09 2.94 -20.23
C GLY A 96 -3.53 3.65 -18.95
N ILE A 97 -2.63 3.91 -18.00
CA ILE A 97 -2.91 4.70 -16.80
C ILE A 97 -2.32 6.10 -16.97
N ASP A 98 -3.18 7.11 -17.08
CA ASP A 98 -2.81 8.51 -17.30
C ASP A 98 -2.83 9.35 -16.01
N VAL A 99 -3.24 8.75 -14.88
CA VAL A 99 -3.23 9.37 -13.56
C VAL A 99 -2.59 8.43 -12.56
N ARG A 100 -1.53 8.89 -11.90
CA ARG A 100 -0.92 8.17 -10.78
C ARG A 100 -1.69 8.45 -9.49
N LEU A 101 -2.28 7.38 -8.97
CA LEU A 101 -2.91 7.29 -7.65
C LEU A 101 -1.88 6.92 -6.59
N ALA A 102 -1.71 7.79 -5.58
CA ALA A 102 -0.78 7.56 -4.46
C ALA A 102 -1.50 7.68 -3.11
N ILE A 103 -1.22 6.75 -2.20
CA ILE A 103 -1.68 6.80 -0.80
C ILE A 103 -0.50 7.19 0.10
N PRO A 104 -0.51 8.37 0.75
CA PRO A 104 0.61 8.85 1.55
C PRO A 104 0.85 7.98 2.79
N VAL A 105 2.09 7.91 3.27
CA VAL A 105 2.41 7.29 4.57
C VAL A 105 1.76 8.13 5.69
N GLY A 106 1.26 7.46 6.73
CA GLY A 106 0.60 8.13 7.86
C GLY A 106 -0.82 8.63 7.58
N GLY A 107 -1.29 8.57 6.34
CA GLY A 107 -2.64 8.95 5.94
C GLY A 107 -3.30 7.94 5.01
N TYR A 108 -4.56 8.21 4.70
CA TYR A 108 -5.38 7.39 3.81
C TYR A 108 -5.97 8.16 2.63
N ARG A 109 -5.96 9.50 2.69
CA ARG A 109 -6.47 10.36 1.62
C ARG A 109 -5.59 10.21 0.37
N PRO A 110 -6.16 9.84 -0.79
CA PRO A 110 -5.38 9.64 -2.01
C PRO A 110 -4.90 10.99 -2.56
N ARG A 111 -3.80 10.94 -3.31
CA ARG A 111 -3.31 12.03 -4.14
C ARG A 111 -3.31 11.58 -5.60
N PHE A 112 -3.66 12.51 -6.48
CA PHE A 112 -3.72 12.28 -7.92
C PHE A 112 -2.63 13.12 -8.58
N ILE A 113 -1.83 12.49 -9.42
CA ILE A 113 -0.75 13.14 -10.16
C ILE A 113 -0.98 12.80 -11.63
N ALA A 114 -1.13 13.81 -12.48
CA ALA A 114 -1.20 13.60 -13.92
C ALA A 114 0.11 12.94 -14.38
N LEU A 115 -0.01 11.85 -15.15
CA LEU A 115 1.11 11.31 -15.90
C LEU A 115 1.01 11.90 -17.29
N ASP A 116 2.05 12.60 -17.72
CA ASP A 116 2.18 12.92 -19.14
C ASP A 116 2.16 11.58 -19.88
N ALA A 117 1.15 11.40 -20.72
CA ALA A 117 1.13 10.27 -21.63
C ALA A 117 2.36 10.44 -22.52
N ALA A 118 3.45 9.72 -22.20
CA ALA A 118 4.53 9.56 -23.13
C ALA A 118 3.87 9.16 -24.46
N PRO A 119 4.12 9.88 -25.56
CA PRO A 119 3.46 9.57 -26.82
C PRO A 119 3.74 8.09 -27.07
N ALA A 120 2.67 7.29 -27.03
CA ALA A 120 2.74 5.92 -27.47
C ALA A 120 3.41 5.99 -28.83
N LEU A 121 4.57 5.35 -28.98
CA LEU A 121 5.38 5.35 -30.19
C LEU A 121 4.47 5.02 -31.38
N ALA A 122 3.97 6.07 -32.02
CA ALA A 122 3.33 6.04 -33.30
C ALA A 122 4.48 5.99 -34.30
N GLU A 123 5.10 4.81 -34.42
CA GLU A 123 5.95 4.47 -35.56
C GLU A 123 6.05 2.95 -35.69
N MET A 124 4.88 2.33 -35.85
CA MET A 124 4.75 1.22 -36.79
C MET A 124 4.12 1.81 -38.06
N ALA A 125 4.96 2.45 -38.87
CA ALA A 125 4.73 2.58 -40.30
C ALA A 125 5.88 1.80 -40.99
N PRO A 126 5.58 0.95 -41.97
CA PRO A 126 6.58 0.12 -42.64
C PRO A 126 7.52 0.99 -43.46
N ASP A 127 8.79 0.63 -43.37
CA ASP A 127 9.94 1.09 -44.16
C ASP A 127 9.61 1.26 -45.66
N PRO A 128 9.81 2.43 -46.28
CA PRO A 128 10.20 2.50 -47.67
C PRO A 128 11.73 2.55 -47.74
N ASP A 129 12.33 1.47 -48.22
CA ASP A 129 13.74 1.32 -48.60
C ASP A 129 14.43 2.66 -48.96
N PRO A 130 15.57 2.99 -48.33
CA PRO A 130 16.63 3.73 -48.99
C PRO A 130 17.69 2.74 -49.50
N ASP A 131 17.79 2.63 -50.82
CA ASP A 131 18.91 2.00 -51.55
C ASP A 131 20.26 2.53 -50.99
N PRO A 132 21.34 1.72 -50.92
CA PRO A 132 22.53 2.00 -50.12
C PRO A 132 23.53 2.85 -50.89
N GLU A 133 24.05 3.92 -50.29
CA GLU A 133 25.33 4.50 -50.69
C GLU A 133 26.30 4.69 -49.50
N PRO A 134 27.61 4.54 -49.75
CA PRO A 134 28.57 4.03 -48.78
C PRO A 134 29.39 5.15 -48.10
N ASP A 135 30.04 4.75 -47.02
CA ASP A 135 31.19 5.42 -46.40
C ASP A 135 31.01 6.89 -45.96
N ASP A 136 30.45 7.04 -44.76
CA ASP A 136 31.10 7.89 -43.77
C ASP A 136 30.73 7.39 -42.37
N VAL A 137 31.65 6.64 -41.75
CA VAL A 137 31.54 6.25 -40.33
C VAL A 137 32.13 7.39 -39.50
N PRO A 138 31.34 8.26 -38.85
CA PRO A 138 31.86 9.04 -37.75
C PRO A 138 32.10 8.11 -36.53
N PRO A 139 33.16 8.36 -35.74
CA PRO A 139 33.54 7.49 -34.62
C PRO A 139 32.43 7.42 -33.56
N PRO A 140 32.35 6.34 -32.76
CA PRO A 140 31.32 6.20 -31.74
C PRO A 140 31.46 7.31 -30.70
N VAL A 141 30.46 8.19 -30.66
CA VAL A 141 30.29 9.15 -29.57
C VAL A 141 29.92 8.34 -28.32
N MET A 142 30.91 8.18 -27.47
CA MET A 142 30.77 7.55 -26.16
C MET A 142 29.70 8.29 -25.36
N VAL A 143 28.49 7.71 -25.30
CA VAL A 143 27.44 8.16 -24.40
C VAL A 143 28.00 8.03 -23.00
N ARG A 144 28.32 9.17 -22.37
CA ARG A 144 28.60 9.26 -20.94
C ARG A 144 27.37 8.76 -20.19
N GLN A 145 27.38 7.48 -19.84
CA GLN A 145 26.46 6.92 -18.89
C GLN A 145 26.67 7.66 -17.57
N ARG A 146 25.67 8.45 -17.14
CA ARG A 146 25.62 8.93 -15.76
C ARG A 146 25.44 7.71 -14.86
N PRO A 147 26.30 7.50 -13.85
CA PRO A 147 26.10 6.42 -12.90
C PRO A 147 24.78 6.66 -12.17
N THR A 148 23.80 5.78 -12.39
CA THR A 148 22.61 5.68 -11.55
C THR A 148 23.05 5.34 -10.14
N GLY A 149 22.85 6.28 -9.21
CA GLY A 149 23.21 6.15 -7.82
C GLY A 149 22.69 4.84 -7.21
N GLY A 150 23.60 4.11 -6.58
CA GLY A 150 23.32 2.86 -5.89
C GLY A 150 22.29 3.04 -4.78
N ILE A 151 21.32 2.14 -4.75
CA ILE A 151 20.40 1.96 -3.63
C ILE A 151 21.23 1.35 -2.49
N SER A 152 21.37 2.11 -1.41
CA SER A 152 22.12 1.69 -0.22
C SER A 152 21.41 0.53 0.50
N PRO A 153 22.08 -0.61 0.75
CA PRO A 153 21.53 -1.73 1.52
C PRO A 153 21.67 -1.45 3.02
N ARG A 154 20.89 -0.50 3.55
CA ARG A 154 20.92 -0.14 4.99
C ARG A 154 19.59 -0.28 5.72
N GLY A 155 18.50 -0.62 5.03
CA GLY A 155 17.16 -0.76 5.63
C GLY A 155 16.75 -2.20 5.99
N GLU A 156 17.45 -3.21 5.46
CA GLU A 156 16.98 -4.60 5.49
C GLU A 156 17.28 -5.32 6.82
N THR A 157 18.34 -4.91 7.52
CA THR A 157 18.70 -5.47 8.84
C THR A 157 17.80 -4.96 9.97
N MET A 158 17.17 -3.79 9.81
CA MET A 158 16.25 -3.25 10.82
C MET A 158 14.90 -3.97 10.84
N ILE A 159 14.46 -4.51 9.70
CA ILE A 159 13.18 -5.24 9.61
C ILE A 159 13.30 -6.60 10.33
N ILE A 160 14.43 -7.30 10.19
CA ILE A 160 14.65 -8.60 10.84
C ILE A 160 14.77 -8.44 12.37
N ALA A 161 15.51 -7.42 12.85
CA ALA A 161 15.63 -7.14 14.28
C ALA A 161 14.29 -6.74 14.92
N LEU A 162 13.46 -5.97 14.21
CA LEU A 162 12.14 -5.57 14.69
C LEU A 162 11.18 -6.76 14.78
N LEU A 163 11.17 -7.65 13.78
CA LEU A 163 10.33 -8.86 13.78
C LEU A 163 10.72 -9.83 14.91
N ALA A 164 12.03 -10.00 15.17
CA ALA A 164 12.52 -10.82 16.28
C ALA A 164 12.10 -10.25 17.65
N GLY A 165 12.15 -8.92 17.81
CA GLY A 165 11.69 -8.25 19.02
C GLY A 165 10.19 -8.42 19.28
N ILE A 166 9.36 -8.26 18.23
CA ILE A 166 7.91 -8.44 18.32
C ILE A 166 7.55 -9.89 18.70
N LEU A 167 8.23 -10.87 18.09
CA LEU A 167 8.03 -12.28 18.40
C LEU A 167 8.38 -12.61 19.87
N LEU A 168 9.46 -12.02 20.40
CA LEU A 168 9.88 -12.23 21.79
C LEU A 168 8.87 -11.66 22.79
N VAL A 169 8.32 -10.47 22.55
CA VAL A 169 7.28 -9.87 23.40
C VAL A 169 6.01 -10.73 23.40
N LEU A 170 5.56 -11.18 22.22
CA LEU A 170 4.39 -12.05 22.09
C LEU A 170 4.56 -13.38 22.85
N CYS A 171 5.76 -13.97 22.83
CA CYS A 171 6.06 -15.19 23.59
C CYS A 171 5.99 -14.96 25.10
N ILE A 172 6.47 -13.82 25.60
CA ILE A 172 6.43 -13.47 27.03
C ILE A 172 4.99 -13.26 27.48
N ASP A 173 4.21 -12.46 26.75
CA ASP A 173 2.80 -12.21 27.08
C ASP A 173 1.97 -13.50 27.05
N LEU A 174 2.24 -14.39 26.09
CA LEU A 174 1.59 -15.70 26.02
C LEU A 174 1.96 -16.58 27.23
N ALA A 175 3.23 -16.63 27.61
CA ALA A 175 3.70 -17.39 28.78
C ALA A 175 3.12 -16.86 30.10
N LEU A 176 3.00 -15.54 30.25
CA LEU A 176 2.37 -14.90 31.42
C LEU A 176 0.86 -15.21 31.47
N THR A 177 0.19 -15.17 30.32
CA THR A 177 -1.24 -15.48 30.23
C THR A 177 -1.53 -16.95 30.55
N VAL A 178 -0.69 -17.88 30.10
CA VAL A 178 -0.82 -19.31 30.42
C VAL A 178 -0.54 -19.56 31.90
N SER A 179 0.51 -18.97 32.46
CA SER A 179 0.84 -19.08 33.89
C SER A 179 -0.29 -18.58 34.79
N ALA A 180 -0.93 -17.46 34.42
CA ALA A 180 -2.06 -16.91 35.18
C ALA A 180 -3.30 -17.83 35.17
N ARG A 181 -3.48 -18.63 34.11
CA ARG A 181 -4.58 -19.60 34.00
C ARG A 181 -4.31 -20.91 34.73
N PHE A 182 -3.08 -21.15 35.14
CA PHE A 182 -2.64 -22.40 35.77
C PHE A 182 -2.30 -22.24 37.26
N ALA A 183 -2.55 -21.08 37.87
CA ALA A 183 -2.40 -20.92 39.31
C ALA A 183 -3.35 -21.90 40.02
N PRO A 184 -2.83 -22.90 40.76
CA PRO A 184 -3.67 -23.86 41.46
C PRO A 184 -4.45 -23.16 42.59
N ASP A 185 -5.72 -23.54 42.73
CA ASP A 185 -6.63 -23.05 43.76
C ASP A 185 -5.99 -23.23 45.15
N PRO A 186 -5.88 -22.18 46.00
CA PRO A 186 -5.34 -22.34 47.34
C PRO A 186 -6.16 -23.38 48.11
N ALA A 187 -5.47 -24.39 48.65
CA ALA A 187 -6.09 -25.49 49.37
C ALA A 187 -7.01 -24.95 50.50
N PRO A 188 -8.21 -25.54 50.69
CA PRO A 188 -9.13 -25.07 51.72
C PRO A 188 -8.49 -25.26 53.11
N THR A 189 -8.32 -24.15 53.82
CA THR A 189 -7.90 -24.12 55.22
C THR A 189 -8.89 -24.97 56.02
N ARG A 190 -8.48 -26.18 56.44
CA ARG A 190 -9.25 -26.97 57.41
C ARG A 190 -9.24 -26.22 58.74
N GLU A 191 -10.23 -25.36 58.92
CA GLU A 191 -10.60 -24.81 60.21
C GLU A 191 -11.14 -26.00 61.04
N LEU A 192 -10.26 -26.62 61.84
CA LEU A 192 -10.66 -27.58 62.87
C LEU A 192 -11.46 -26.80 63.93
N ALA A 193 -12.75 -26.63 63.67
CA ALA A 193 -13.71 -26.24 64.66
C ALA A 193 -13.82 -27.37 65.70
N VAL A 194 -13.15 -27.13 66.83
CA VAL A 194 -13.43 -27.74 68.13
C VAL A 194 -14.95 -27.82 68.34
N ARG A 195 -15.51 -29.03 68.33
CA ARG A 195 -16.77 -29.29 69.02
C ARG A 195 -16.57 -30.41 70.03
N ARG A 196 -16.61 -29.98 71.29
CA ARG A 196 -16.92 -30.77 72.47
C ARG A 196 -18.22 -31.55 72.25
N GLN A 197 -18.19 -32.86 72.51
CA GLN A 197 -19.15 -33.57 73.36
C GLN A 197 -18.61 -34.96 73.68
#